data_AF-A0A538LE64-F1
#
_entry.id   AF-A0A538LE64-F1
#
_cell.length_a   1.000
_cell.length_b   1.000
_cell.length_c   1.000
_cell.angle_alpha   90.00
_cell.angle_beta   90.00
_cell.angle_gamma   90.00
#
_symmetry.space_group_name_H-M   'P 1'
#
loop_
_entity.id
_entity.type
_entity.pdbx_description
1 polymer ?
#
loop_
_entity_poly.entity_id
_entity_poly.type
_entity_poly.pdbx_seq_one_letter_code
_entity_poly.pdbx_strand_id
1 'polypeptide(L)'
;RAEFAGVIEADKLGQLRTGAASGIAAKYLAREDAATLGVLGCGWQARSQVACIREALPGIEHVVAYCRTPASLAKFCKEMGAEAGESHRDPARCDVVVTVTTSRDPVLRGEWLQPGALVCAVGANDSRARELDNVVLERAAFVFCDSREQARI
;
A
#
# COMPACT_ATOMS: atom_id res chain seq x y z
N ARG A 1 -4.82 2.82 -40.85
CA ARG A 1 -4.27 1.45 -40.70
C ARG A 1 -3.56 1.45 -39.35
N ALA A 2 -3.82 0.50 -38.45
CA ALA A 2 -3.02 0.40 -37.23
C ALA A 2 -1.61 -0.09 -37.61
N GLU A 3 -0.58 0.60 -37.16
CA GLU A 3 0.82 0.22 -37.35
C GLU A 3 1.41 -0.21 -36.01
N PHE A 4 2.18 -1.29 -36.02
CA PHE A 4 2.83 -1.80 -34.82
C PHE A 4 3.96 -0.85 -34.40
N ALA A 5 3.79 -0.16 -33.28
CA ALA A 5 4.74 0.85 -32.81
C ALA A 5 5.85 0.28 -31.89
N GLY A 6 5.63 -0.85 -31.23
CA GLY A 6 6.64 -1.48 -30.38
C GLY A 6 6.11 -2.48 -29.35
N VAL A 7 7.04 -3.13 -28.65
CA VAL A 7 6.82 -4.00 -27.48
C VAL A 7 7.62 -3.44 -26.31
N ILE A 8 7.01 -3.42 -25.12
CA ILE A 8 7.63 -2.95 -23.88
C ILE A 8 7.48 -4.04 -22.82
N GLU A 9 8.53 -4.22 -22.02
CA GLU A 9 8.58 -5.09 -20.85
C GLU A 9 7.57 -4.62 -19.77
N ALA A 10 6.77 -5.54 -19.22
CA ALA A 10 5.62 -5.20 -18.39
C ALA A 10 5.89 -5.23 -16.88
N ASP A 11 6.91 -5.96 -16.40
CA ASP A 11 7.14 -6.20 -14.98
C ASP A 11 7.50 -4.90 -14.26
N LYS A 12 8.52 -4.18 -14.73
CA LYS A 12 8.94 -2.95 -14.06
C LYS A 12 7.91 -1.84 -14.23
N LEU A 13 7.32 -1.74 -15.42
CA LEU A 13 6.28 -0.76 -15.71
C LEU A 13 5.02 -1.02 -14.86
N GLY A 14 4.63 -2.29 -14.73
CA GLY A 14 3.53 -2.75 -13.89
C GLY A 14 3.77 -2.46 -12.42
N GLN A 15 5.00 -2.61 -11.94
CA GLN A 15 5.39 -2.21 -10.60
C GLN A 15 5.24 -0.70 -10.40
N LEU A 16 5.85 0.11 -11.27
CA LEU A 16 5.85 1.57 -11.17
C LEU A 16 4.44 2.17 -11.25
N ARG A 17 3.62 1.73 -12.20
CA ARG A 17 2.24 2.24 -12.34
C ARG A 17 1.38 1.90 -11.13
N THR A 18 1.62 0.75 -10.49
CA THR A 18 0.89 0.35 -9.26
C THR A 18 1.28 1.24 -8.09
N GLY A 19 2.58 1.55 -7.93
CA GLY A 19 3.06 2.54 -6.97
C GLY A 19 2.49 3.94 -7.23
N ALA A 20 2.49 4.36 -8.49
CA ALA A 20 2.02 5.68 -8.89
C ALA A 20 0.53 5.89 -8.60
N ALA A 21 -0.31 4.87 -8.79
CA ALA A 21 -1.74 4.95 -8.43
C ALA A 21 -1.94 5.24 -6.93
N SER A 22 -1.21 4.54 -6.05
CA SER A 22 -1.21 4.83 -4.61
C SER A 22 -0.61 6.19 -4.27
N GLY A 23 0.41 6.63 -5.00
CA GLY A 23 0.98 7.98 -4.86
C GLY A 23 -0.05 9.07 -5.19
N ILE A 24 -0.80 8.91 -6.28
CA ILE A 24 -1.91 9.81 -6.63
C ILE A 24 -2.97 9.80 -5.52
N ALA A 25 -3.37 8.62 -5.04
CA ALA A 25 -4.31 8.53 -3.92
C ALA A 25 -3.80 9.28 -2.68
N ALA A 26 -2.54 9.05 -2.29
CA ALA A 26 -1.92 9.74 -1.15
C ALA A 26 -1.91 11.27 -1.34
N LYS A 27 -1.54 11.76 -2.52
CA LYS A 27 -1.49 13.19 -2.81
C LYS A 27 -2.82 13.92 -2.59
N TYR A 28 -3.94 13.27 -2.92
CA TYR A 28 -5.26 13.91 -2.90
C TYR A 28 -6.13 13.53 -1.71
N LEU A 29 -5.83 12.42 -1.03
CA LEU A 29 -6.70 11.83 -0.02
C LEU A 29 -6.04 11.65 1.34
N ALA A 30 -4.70 11.71 1.44
CA ALA A 30 -4.04 11.73 2.73
C ALA A 30 -4.22 13.09 3.39
N ARG A 31 -4.09 13.13 4.72
CA ARG A 31 -4.07 14.40 5.47
C ARG A 31 -2.82 15.19 5.07
N GLU A 32 -2.93 16.51 5.04
CA GLU A 32 -1.80 17.39 4.70
C GLU A 32 -0.64 17.28 5.70
N ASP A 33 -0.93 16.91 6.95
CA ASP A 33 0.02 16.71 8.04
C ASP A 33 0.51 15.26 8.17
N ALA A 34 0.20 14.39 7.21
CA ALA A 34 0.64 12.99 7.25
C ALA A 34 2.16 12.88 7.17
N ALA A 35 2.77 12.26 8.20
CA ALA A 35 4.21 12.16 8.37
C ALA A 35 4.72 10.71 8.41
N THR A 36 3.82 9.74 8.53
CA THR A 36 4.17 8.32 8.70
C THR A 36 3.54 7.43 7.63
N LEU A 37 4.34 6.51 7.08
CA LEU A 37 3.91 5.51 6.10
C LEU A 37 4.10 4.09 6.66
N GLY A 38 2.99 3.37 6.82
CA GLY A 38 2.95 1.97 7.20
C GLY A 38 2.90 1.06 5.98
N VAL A 39 3.72 0.01 5.95
CA VAL A 39 3.73 -0.97 4.86
C VAL A 39 3.56 -2.39 5.40
N LEU A 40 2.42 -2.99 5.08
CA LEU A 40 2.13 -4.40 5.34
C LEU A 40 2.49 -5.20 4.08
N GLY A 41 3.64 -5.89 4.14
CA GLY A 41 4.22 -6.63 3.01
C GLY A 41 5.56 -6.07 2.56
N CYS A 42 6.54 -6.95 2.35
CA CYS A 42 7.91 -6.59 1.95
C CYS A 42 8.29 -7.17 0.57
N GLY A 43 7.27 -7.47 -0.25
CA GLY A 43 7.42 -8.09 -1.56
C GLY A 43 7.90 -7.13 -2.65
N TRP A 44 7.87 -7.59 -3.90
CA TRP A 44 8.29 -6.81 -5.07
C TRP A 44 7.58 -5.46 -5.16
N GLN A 45 6.24 -5.45 -5.07
CA GLN A 45 5.44 -4.23 -5.22
C GLN A 45 5.70 -3.16 -4.16
N ALA A 46 6.02 -3.57 -2.92
CA ALA A 46 6.18 -2.67 -1.76
C ALA A 46 7.20 -1.53 -1.99
N ARG A 47 8.27 -1.80 -2.76
CA ARG A 47 9.31 -0.80 -3.06
C ARG A 47 8.76 0.40 -3.83
N SER A 48 7.94 0.13 -4.85
CA SER A 48 7.31 1.18 -5.64
C SER A 48 6.26 1.96 -4.84
N GLN A 49 5.57 1.31 -3.90
CA GLN A 49 4.61 1.96 -3.03
C GLN A 49 5.29 3.04 -2.18
N VAL A 50 6.39 2.69 -1.50
CA VAL A 50 7.16 3.65 -0.70
C VAL A 50 7.73 4.77 -1.57
N ALA A 51 8.37 4.44 -2.69
CA ALA A 51 8.98 5.45 -3.55
C ALA A 51 7.95 6.46 -4.09
N CYS A 52 6.84 5.97 -4.65
CA CYS A 52 5.82 6.84 -5.25
C CYS A 52 5.01 7.63 -4.22
N ILE A 53 4.73 7.05 -3.04
CA ILE A 53 4.02 7.78 -1.98
C ILE A 53 4.90 8.88 -1.39
N ARG A 54 6.19 8.62 -1.12
CA ARG A 54 7.11 9.66 -0.63
C ARG A 54 7.32 10.78 -1.63
N GLU A 55 7.36 10.47 -2.92
CA GLU A 55 7.43 11.49 -3.99
C GLU A 55 6.16 12.34 -4.03
N ALA A 56 4.99 11.71 -3.89
CA ALA A 56 3.70 12.39 -3.97
C ALA A 56 3.32 13.16 -2.69
N LEU A 57 3.87 12.73 -1.55
CA LEU A 57 3.65 13.29 -0.22
C LEU A 57 5.01 13.48 0.49
N PRO A 58 5.75 14.57 0.19
CA PRO A 58 7.10 14.80 0.71
C PRO A 58 7.19 14.95 2.23
N GLY A 59 6.06 15.15 2.92
CA GLY A 59 5.97 15.23 4.38
C GLY A 59 6.16 13.89 5.10
N ILE A 60 6.22 12.76 4.39
CA ILE A 60 6.50 11.46 5.00
C ILE A 60 7.96 11.38 5.48
N GLU A 61 8.13 11.38 6.80
CA GLU A 61 9.40 11.32 7.50
C GLU A 61 9.77 9.88 7.91
N HIS A 62 8.79 9.10 8.35
CA HIS A 62 9.01 7.75 8.87
C HIS A 62 8.28 6.71 8.04
N VAL A 63 8.96 5.60 7.75
CA VAL A 63 8.37 4.42 7.14
C VAL A 63 8.47 3.27 8.12
N VAL A 64 7.35 2.64 8.46
CA VAL A 64 7.31 1.44 9.31
C VAL A 64 6.84 0.28 8.45
N ALA A 65 7.54 -0.85 8.48
CA ALA A 65 7.18 -2.01 7.68
C ALA A 65 7.00 -3.24 8.56
N TYR A 66 6.11 -4.14 8.14
CA TYR A 66 5.99 -5.47 8.73
C TYR A 66 5.72 -6.52 7.66
N CYS A 67 6.36 -7.68 7.81
CA CYS A 67 5.96 -8.91 7.13
C CYS A 67 6.35 -10.13 7.97
N ARG A 68 5.74 -11.28 7.69
CA ARG A 68 5.94 -12.53 8.43
C ARG A 68 7.35 -13.11 8.34
N THR A 69 8.15 -12.70 7.36
CA THR A 69 9.47 -13.28 7.08
C THR A 69 10.57 -12.31 7.55
N PRO A 70 11.26 -12.58 8.68
CA PRO A 70 12.21 -11.63 9.26
C PRO A 70 13.32 -11.20 8.31
N ALA A 71 13.84 -12.13 7.49
CA ALA A 71 14.88 -11.83 6.51
C ALA A 71 14.40 -10.86 5.41
N SER A 72 13.15 -11.03 4.94
CA SER A 72 12.54 -10.13 3.96
C SER A 72 12.26 -8.75 4.55
N LEU A 73 11.82 -8.70 5.81
CA LEU A 73 11.61 -7.45 6.53
C LEU A 73 12.93 -6.69 6.70
N ALA A 74 13.96 -7.32 7.24
CA ALA A 74 15.27 -6.70 7.42
C ALA A 74 15.86 -6.17 6.11
N LYS A 75 15.76 -6.96 5.02
CA LYS A 75 16.19 -6.53 3.70
C LYS A 75 15.41 -5.31 3.21
N PHE A 76 14.09 -5.32 3.33
CA PHE A 76 13.22 -4.21 2.91
C PHE A 76 13.50 -2.94 3.72
N CYS A 77 13.59 -3.05 5.04
CA CYS A 77 13.92 -1.95 5.94
C CYS A 77 15.25 -1.29 5.56
N LYS A 78 16.28 -2.10 5.30
CA LYS A 78 17.58 -1.60 4.84
C LYS A 78 17.49 -0.88 3.49
N GLU A 79 16.78 -1.45 2.52
CA GLU A 79 16.67 -0.88 1.17
C GLU A 79 15.87 0.42 1.14
N MET A 80 14.81 0.52 1.95
CA MET A 80 13.87 1.64 1.91
C MET A 80 14.10 2.69 3.01
N GLY A 81 15.03 2.45 3.94
CA GLY A 81 15.19 3.28 5.13
C GLY A 81 13.97 3.22 6.06
N ALA A 82 13.36 2.04 6.17
CA ALA A 82 12.18 1.83 7.00
C ALA A 82 12.55 1.16 8.34
N GLU A 83 11.73 1.41 9.36
CA GLU A 83 11.77 0.79 10.66
C GLU A 83 11.01 -0.54 10.63
N ALA A 84 11.55 -1.56 11.31
CA ALA A 84 10.92 -2.88 11.39
C ALA A 84 9.90 -2.90 12.52
N GLY A 85 8.62 -3.07 12.19
CA GLY A 85 7.58 -3.35 13.16
C GLY A 85 7.73 -4.74 13.77
N GLU A 86 7.22 -4.92 14.98
CA GLU A 86 7.13 -6.19 15.69
C GLU A 86 5.88 -6.98 15.28
N SER A 87 4.84 -6.26 14.84
CA SER A 87 3.56 -6.83 14.45
C SER A 87 2.88 -6.04 13.33
N HIS A 88 1.78 -6.58 12.82
CA HIS A 88 0.92 -5.87 11.86
C HIS A 88 0.39 -4.52 12.41
N ARG A 89 0.30 -4.36 13.73
CA ARG A 89 -0.26 -3.18 14.40
C ARG A 89 0.61 -1.95 14.23
N ASP A 90 1.92 -2.12 14.09
CA ASP A 90 2.88 -1.02 14.08
C ASP A 90 2.76 -0.17 12.80
N PRO A 91 2.86 -0.74 11.58
CA PRO A 91 2.55 0.00 10.37
C PRO A 91 1.07 0.42 10.28
N ALA A 92 0.14 -0.33 10.88
CA ALA A 92 -1.28 0.03 10.85
C ALA A 92 -1.62 1.32 11.62
N ARG A 93 -0.71 1.83 12.45
CA ARG A 93 -0.88 3.08 13.19
C ARG A 93 -0.40 4.32 12.45
N CYS A 94 0.18 4.15 11.27
CA CYS A 94 0.66 5.25 10.44
C CYS A 94 -0.49 6.05 9.79
N ASP A 95 -0.16 7.26 9.33
CA ASP A 95 -1.09 8.18 8.66
C ASP A 95 -1.51 7.65 7.28
N VAL A 96 -0.58 7.03 6.57
CA VAL A 96 -0.84 6.31 5.33
C VAL A 96 -0.46 4.86 5.55
N VAL A 97 -1.35 3.92 5.21
CA VAL A 97 -1.13 2.48 5.38
C VAL A 97 -1.31 1.79 4.05
N VAL A 98 -0.29 1.05 3.60
CA VAL A 98 -0.33 0.25 2.39
C VAL A 98 -0.40 -1.22 2.76
N THR A 99 -1.38 -1.94 2.21
CA THR A 99 -1.39 -3.41 2.22
C THR A 99 -1.00 -3.92 0.83
N VAL A 100 0.05 -4.73 0.77
CA VAL A 100 0.63 -5.22 -0.48
C VAL A 100 1.24 -6.62 -0.28
N THR A 101 0.38 -7.52 0.19
CA THR A 101 0.68 -8.91 0.52
C THR A 101 -0.03 -9.87 -0.43
N THR A 102 0.33 -11.15 -0.33
CA THR A 102 -0.40 -12.26 -0.97
C THR A 102 -1.31 -12.99 0.02
N SER A 103 -1.66 -12.35 1.15
CA SER A 103 -2.49 -12.96 2.18
C SER A 103 -3.90 -13.20 1.68
N ARG A 104 -4.51 -14.32 2.11
CA ARG A 104 -5.93 -14.59 1.90
C ARG A 104 -6.78 -14.09 3.07
N ASP A 105 -6.14 -13.90 4.22
CA ASP A 105 -6.77 -13.44 5.46
C ASP A 105 -6.37 -11.99 5.76
N PRO A 106 -7.24 -11.21 6.44
CA PRO A 106 -6.94 -9.84 6.81
C PRO A 106 -5.60 -9.67 7.52
N VAL A 107 -4.73 -8.83 6.94
CA VAL A 107 -3.46 -8.39 7.52
C VAL A 107 -3.57 -7.02 8.18
N LEU A 108 -4.62 -6.27 7.86
CA LEU A 108 -4.96 -4.99 8.46
C LEU A 108 -6.32 -5.08 9.14
N ARG A 109 -6.36 -4.73 10.42
CA ARG A 109 -7.60 -4.62 11.18
C ARG A 109 -8.01 -3.18 11.38
N GLY A 110 -9.29 -2.92 11.21
CA GLY A 110 -9.86 -1.58 11.35
C GLY A 110 -9.56 -1.00 12.72
N GLU A 111 -9.61 -1.78 13.80
CA GLU A 111 -9.35 -1.33 15.18
C GLU A 111 -7.93 -0.75 15.42
N TRP A 112 -6.96 -1.05 14.55
CA TRP A 112 -5.58 -0.55 14.70
C TRP A 112 -5.38 0.84 14.07
N LEU A 113 -6.25 1.21 13.13
CA LEU A 113 -6.14 2.45 12.36
C LEU A 113 -6.41 3.69 13.21
N GLN A 114 -5.55 4.70 13.01
CA GLN A 114 -5.79 6.04 13.53
C GLN A 114 -6.96 6.72 12.79
N PRO A 115 -7.72 7.59 13.45
CA PRO A 115 -8.67 8.47 12.76
C PRO A 115 -7.97 9.28 11.67
N GLY A 116 -8.57 9.35 10.49
CA GLY A 116 -8.01 10.08 9.35
C GLY A 116 -6.89 9.37 8.59
N ALA A 117 -6.55 8.13 8.95
CA ALA A 117 -5.58 7.34 8.18
C ALA A 117 -6.10 7.03 6.77
N LEU A 118 -5.23 7.17 5.76
CA LEU A 118 -5.48 6.70 4.40
C LEU A 118 -5.02 5.25 4.26
N VAL A 119 -5.89 4.37 3.78
CA VAL A 119 -5.53 2.98 3.47
C VAL A 119 -5.48 2.76 1.96
N CYS A 120 -4.31 2.35 1.46
CA CYS A 120 -4.10 1.92 0.08
C CYS A 120 -4.03 0.39 0.03
N ALA A 121 -5.13 -0.26 -0.33
CA ALA A 121 -5.21 -1.72 -0.44
C ALA A 121 -4.85 -2.20 -1.86
N VAL A 122 -3.73 -2.91 -2.00
CA VAL A 122 -3.11 -3.20 -3.31
C VAL A 122 -3.03 -4.70 -3.61
N GLY A 123 -2.86 -5.55 -2.60
CA GLY A 123 -2.44 -6.95 -2.78
C GLY A 123 -3.54 -7.95 -3.13
N ALA A 124 -4.76 -7.79 -2.60
CA ALA A 124 -5.87 -8.72 -2.83
C ALA A 124 -6.56 -8.50 -4.19
N ASN A 125 -5.93 -8.93 -5.27
CA ASN A 125 -6.44 -8.81 -6.64
C ASN A 125 -7.15 -10.08 -7.17
N ASP A 126 -7.51 -11.01 -6.28
CA ASP A 126 -8.32 -12.21 -6.54
C ASP A 126 -9.53 -12.17 -5.59
N SER A 127 -10.72 -12.50 -6.09
CA SER A 127 -11.98 -12.43 -5.31
C SER A 127 -12.03 -13.32 -4.07
N ARG A 128 -11.08 -14.24 -3.92
CA ARG A 128 -10.93 -15.13 -2.75
C ARG A 128 -9.91 -14.62 -1.74
N ALA A 129 -9.23 -13.51 -2.02
CA ALA A 129 -8.25 -12.89 -1.14
C ALA A 129 -8.82 -11.61 -0.51
N ARG A 130 -8.44 -11.35 0.74
CA ARG A 130 -8.74 -10.08 1.41
C ARG A 130 -7.59 -9.69 2.32
N GLU A 131 -7.17 -8.43 2.25
CA GLU A 131 -6.14 -7.88 3.14
C GLU A 131 -6.73 -7.09 4.31
N LEU A 132 -7.98 -6.65 4.17
CA LEU A 132 -8.67 -5.79 5.12
C LEU A 132 -9.74 -6.60 5.86
N ASP A 133 -9.93 -6.36 7.15
CA ASP A 133 -11.13 -6.80 7.85
C ASP A 133 -12.35 -5.91 7.47
N ASN A 134 -13.55 -6.30 7.89
CA ASN A 134 -14.75 -5.52 7.59
C ASN A 134 -14.74 -4.15 8.29
N VAL A 135 -14.10 -4.08 9.46
CA VAL A 135 -14.04 -2.88 10.30
C VAL A 135 -13.29 -1.75 9.58
N VAL A 136 -12.28 -2.05 8.75
CA VAL A 136 -11.64 -1.04 7.89
C VAL A 136 -12.67 -0.34 7.00
N LEU A 137 -13.54 -1.11 6.34
CA LEU A 137 -14.54 -0.56 5.42
C LEU A 137 -15.69 0.12 6.17
N GLU A 138 -16.14 -0.44 7.29
CA GLU A 138 -17.20 0.14 8.13
C GLU A 138 -16.79 1.50 8.73
N ARG A 139 -15.50 1.67 9.03
CA ARG A 139 -14.94 2.94 9.54
C ARG A 139 -14.60 3.95 8.45
N ALA A 140 -14.53 3.53 7.18
CA ALA A 140 -14.09 4.39 6.10
C ALA A 140 -15.13 5.49 5.82
N ALA A 141 -14.71 6.76 5.84
CA ALA A 141 -15.58 7.87 5.48
C ALA A 141 -15.98 7.83 3.99
N PHE A 142 -15.11 7.25 3.16
CA PHE A 142 -15.36 6.98 1.74
C PHE A 142 -14.47 5.83 1.28
N VAL A 143 -14.87 5.19 0.19
CA VAL A 143 -14.06 4.18 -0.52
C VAL A 143 -13.86 4.65 -1.95
N PHE A 144 -12.62 4.65 -2.42
CA PHE A 144 -12.27 5.00 -3.79
C PHE A 144 -11.61 3.79 -4.46
N CYS A 145 -11.72 3.72 -5.77
CA CYS A 145 -11.10 2.70 -6.60
C CYS A 145 -10.76 3.29 -7.97
N ASP A 146 -9.85 2.62 -8.68
CA ASP A 146 -9.50 2.95 -10.06
C ASP A 146 -10.63 2.61 -11.04
N SER A 147 -11.36 1.51 -10.80
CA SER A 147 -12.53 1.09 -11.57
C SER A 147 -13.61 0.50 -10.67
N ARG A 148 -14.79 1.14 -10.65
CA ARG A 148 -15.96 0.64 -9.90
C ARG A 148 -16.48 -0.70 -10.40
N GLU A 149 -16.28 -0.98 -11.70
CA GLU A 149 -16.68 -2.26 -12.28
C GLU A 149 -15.78 -3.38 -11.77
N GLN A 150 -14.46 -3.19 -11.81
CA GLN A 150 -13.51 -4.20 -11.36
C GLN A 150 -13.53 -4.39 -9.84
N ALA A 151 -13.69 -3.32 -9.07
CA ALA A 151 -13.71 -3.39 -7.61
C ALA A 151 -14.93 -4.11 -7.00
N ARG A 152 -15.94 -4.47 -7.82
CA ARG A 152 -17.14 -5.20 -7.39
C ARG A 152 -17.04 -6.72 -7.61
N ILE A 153 -16.00 -7.17 -8.31
CA ILE A 153 -15.75 -8.59 -8.65
C ILE A 153 -14.99 -9.24 -7.51
#